data_AF-A0A494VNA2-F1
#
_entry.id   AF-A0A494VNA2-F1
#
_cell.length_a   1.000
_cell.length_b   1.000
_cell.length_c   1.000
_cell.angle_alpha   90.00
_cell.angle_beta   90.00
_cell.angle_gamma   90.00
#
_symmetry.space_group_name_H-M   'P 1'
#
loop_
_entity.id
_entity.type
_entity.pdbx_description
1 polymer ?
#
loop_
_entity_poly.entity_id
_entity_poly.type
_entity_poly.pdbx_seq_one_letter_code
_entity_poly.pdbx_strand_id
1 'polypeptide(L)'
;MKPLFFQLEQGYPLMVIPDTAAHLNGRTIITHTYSIFLDICAGNPLISRSKESILHLERINDPEYFGFITFELPGKLFTYTADGQRELNHDEVQEVIEHLSNIRDNPALWN
;
A
#
# COMPACT_ATOMS: atom_id res chain seq x y z
N MET A 1 -10.66 -1.02 4.41
CA MET A 1 -9.86 0.15 4.83
C MET A 1 -10.02 1.24 3.77
N LYS A 2 -9.78 2.53 4.05
CA LYS A 2 -9.82 3.59 3.03
C LYS A 2 -8.45 3.74 2.34
N PRO A 3 -8.38 4.06 1.04
CA PRO A 3 -7.15 4.47 0.37
C PRO A 3 -6.51 5.66 1.07
N LEU A 4 -5.18 5.65 1.16
CA LEU A 4 -4.37 6.68 1.77
C LEU A 4 -3.64 7.47 0.68
N PHE A 5 -3.54 8.78 0.85
CA PHE A 5 -2.87 9.67 -0.10
C PHE A 5 -1.90 10.54 0.69
N PHE A 6 -0.63 10.50 0.32
CA PHE A 6 0.41 11.34 0.93
C PHE A 6 1.54 11.57 -0.07
N GLN A 7 2.31 12.62 0.17
CA GLN A 7 3.45 12.98 -0.67
C GLN A 7 4.74 12.64 0.06
N LEU A 8 5.69 12.04 -0.66
CA LEU A 8 7.00 11.74 -0.11
C LEU A 8 7.90 12.98 -0.03
N GLU A 9 8.85 13.03 0.91
CA GLU A 9 9.74 14.19 1.09
C GLU A 9 10.58 14.50 -0.15
N GLN A 10 11.09 13.47 -0.83
CA GLN A 10 11.92 13.61 -2.04
C GLN A 10 11.16 13.37 -3.35
N GLY A 11 9.85 13.12 -3.29
CA GLY A 11 9.19 12.34 -4.32
C GLY A 11 7.82 12.82 -4.77
N TYR A 12 7.20 11.95 -5.53
CA TYR A 12 5.91 12.13 -6.16
C TYR A 12 4.76 11.92 -5.14
N PRO A 13 3.56 12.46 -5.41
CA PRO A 13 2.38 12.09 -4.64
C PRO A 13 2.09 10.59 -4.80
N LEU A 14 1.83 9.91 -3.69
CA LEU A 14 1.54 8.48 -3.64
C LEU A 14 0.10 8.21 -3.21
N MET A 15 -0.46 7.17 -3.81
CA MET A 15 -1.74 6.55 -3.47
C MET A 15 -1.47 5.15 -2.96
N VAL A 16 -1.79 4.90 -1.70
CA VAL A 16 -1.64 3.59 -1.07
C VAL A 16 -3.01 2.98 -0.86
N ILE A 17 -3.23 1.82 -1.46
CA ILE A 17 -4.48 1.07 -1.37
C ILE A 17 -4.25 -0.11 -0.41
N PRO A 18 -4.90 -0.08 0.77
CA PRO A 18 -4.80 -1.13 1.76
C PRO A 18 -5.81 -2.24 1.49
N ASP A 19 -5.29 -3.43 1.19
CA ASP A 19 -6.01 -4.70 1.13
C ASP A 19 -5.71 -5.54 2.36
N THR A 20 -6.67 -6.35 2.82
CA THR A 20 -6.47 -7.21 3.99
C THR A 20 -6.88 -8.63 3.65
N ALA A 21 -5.90 -9.52 3.64
CA ALA A 21 -6.09 -10.95 3.45
C ALA A 21 -5.95 -11.66 4.81
N ALA A 22 -6.98 -12.37 5.23
CA ALA A 22 -6.93 -13.23 6.41
C ALA A 22 -6.81 -14.69 5.95
N HIS A 23 -5.69 -15.35 6.26
CA HIS A 23 -5.49 -16.77 5.98
C HIS A 23 -5.74 -17.60 7.25
N LEU A 24 -6.65 -18.58 7.15
CA LEU A 24 -7.03 -19.44 8.27
C LEU A 24 -6.44 -20.85 8.11
N ASN A 25 -5.11 -20.98 8.19
CA ASN A 25 -4.42 -22.29 8.14
C ASN A 25 -4.07 -22.78 9.56
N GLY A 26 -5.08 -22.95 10.43
CA GLY A 26 -4.91 -23.44 11.81
C GLY A 26 -4.23 -22.45 12.79
N ARG A 27 -3.60 -21.39 12.28
CA ARG A 27 -3.23 -20.16 12.99
C ARG A 27 -3.77 -18.99 12.18
N THR A 28 -4.47 -18.06 12.83
CA THR A 28 -4.96 -16.85 12.16
C THR A 28 -3.79 -15.93 11.87
N ILE A 29 -3.37 -15.86 10.61
CA ILE A 29 -2.40 -14.87 10.13
C ILE A 29 -3.20 -13.80 9.39
N ILE A 30 -3.07 -12.57 9.85
CA ILE A 30 -3.65 -11.41 9.19
C ILE A 30 -2.53 -10.74 8.42
N THR A 31 -2.65 -10.75 7.09
CA THR A 31 -1.73 -10.10 6.18
C THR A 31 -2.40 -8.84 5.64
N HIS A 32 -1.86 -7.69 6.00
CA HIS A 32 -2.25 -6.41 5.42
C HIS A 32 -1.33 -6.13 4.24
N THR A 33 -1.89 -5.97 3.06
CA THR A 33 -1.16 -5.64 1.84
C THR A 33 -1.44 -4.18 1.49
N TYR A 34 -0.41 -3.38 1.34
CA TYR A 34 -0.49 -1.98 1.00
C TYR A 34 0.08 -1.78 -0.38
N SER A 35 -0.79 -1.73 -1.39
CA SER A 35 -0.40 -1.53 -2.77
C SER A 35 -0.12 -0.06 -3.04
N ILE A 36 1.02 0.25 -3.65
CA ILE A 36 1.52 1.61 -3.81
C ILE A 36 1.45 2.01 -5.28
N PHE A 37 0.78 3.12 -5.53
CA PHE A 37 0.59 3.73 -6.84
C PHE A 37 1.05 5.18 -6.83
N LEU A 38 1.44 5.68 -7.99
CA LEU A 38 1.62 7.10 -8.24
C LEU A 38 0.24 7.79 -8.24
N ASP A 39 0.09 8.87 -7.49
CA ASP A 39 -1.12 9.68 -7.52
C ASP A 39 -1.03 10.76 -8.61
N ILE A 40 -1.38 10.40 -9.85
CA ILE A 40 -1.42 11.37 -10.96
C ILE A 40 -2.66 12.26 -10.96
N CYS A 41 -3.66 11.95 -10.13
CA CYS A 41 -4.98 12.55 -10.19
C CYS A 41 -5.38 13.32 -8.93
N ALA A 42 -4.40 13.70 -8.10
CA ALA A 42 -4.57 14.52 -6.90
C ALA A 42 -5.65 13.98 -5.94
N GLY A 43 -5.62 12.67 -5.68
CA GLY A 43 -6.53 12.03 -4.73
C GLY A 43 -7.93 11.75 -5.25
N ASN A 44 -8.11 11.60 -6.58
CA ASN A 44 -9.42 11.31 -7.15
C ASN A 44 -9.93 9.92 -6.70
N PRO A 45 -11.05 9.84 -5.95
CA PRO A 45 -11.57 8.59 -5.39
C PRO A 45 -12.10 7.60 -6.44
N LEU A 46 -12.38 8.06 -7.67
CA LEU A 46 -12.77 7.17 -8.77
C LEU A 46 -11.58 6.36 -9.27
N ILE A 47 -10.38 6.96 -9.28
CA ILE A 47 -9.15 6.29 -9.68
C ILE A 47 -8.77 5.25 -8.64
N SER A 48 -8.81 5.59 -7.34
CA SER A 48 -8.51 4.61 -6.29
C SER A 48 -9.41 3.38 -6.36
N ARG A 49 -10.72 3.55 -6.60
CA ARG A 49 -11.63 2.40 -6.82
C ARG A 49 -11.30 1.56 -8.05
N SER A 50 -10.87 2.23 -9.12
CA SER A 50 -10.47 1.56 -10.36
C SER A 50 -9.19 0.77 -10.13
N LYS A 51 -8.22 1.35 -9.41
CA LYS A 51 -6.97 0.70 -8.99
C LYS A 51 -7.23 -0.44 -7.99
N GLU A 52 -8.19 -0.30 -7.07
CA GLU A 52 -8.64 -1.40 -6.19
C GLU A 52 -9.14 -2.59 -7.00
N SER A 53 -9.90 -2.34 -8.09
CA SER A 53 -10.45 -3.42 -8.92
C SER A 53 -9.37 -4.17 -9.71
N ILE A 54 -8.28 -3.49 -10.11
CA ILE A 54 -7.16 -4.15 -10.82
C ILE A 54 -6.24 -4.94 -9.89
N LEU A 55 -6.21 -4.63 -8.59
CA LEU A 55 -5.39 -5.39 -7.61
C LEU A 55 -5.83 -6.85 -7.49
N HIS A 56 -7.10 -7.13 -7.77
CA HIS A 56 -7.64 -8.49 -7.79
C HIS A 56 -7.42 -9.21 -9.13
N LEU A 57 -6.80 -8.57 -10.12
CA LEU A 57 -6.43 -9.22 -11.38
C LEU A 57 -5.13 -10.00 -11.19
N GLU A 58 -4.99 -11.12 -11.88
CA GLU A 58 -3.78 -11.95 -11.83
C GLU A 58 -2.51 -11.21 -12.31
N ARG A 59 -2.66 -10.09 -13.03
CA ARG A 59 -1.56 -9.24 -13.48
C ARG A 59 -1.94 -7.77 -13.46
N ILE A 60 -1.20 -6.98 -12.69
CA ILE A 60 -1.31 -5.54 -12.65
C ILE A 60 -0.37 -4.97 -13.73
N ASN A 61 -0.91 -4.65 -14.91
CA ASN A 61 -0.16 -3.98 -15.98
C ASN A 61 -0.33 -2.46 -15.89
N ASP A 62 0.06 -1.88 -14.75
CA ASP A 62 -0.12 -0.47 -14.50
C ASP A 62 1.25 0.24 -14.41
N PRO A 63 1.57 1.19 -15.30
CA PRO A 63 2.87 1.87 -15.31
C PRO A 63 3.08 2.77 -14.08
N GLU A 64 2.00 3.03 -13.35
CA GLU A 64 1.94 3.85 -12.14
C GLU A 64 2.10 3.02 -10.87
N TYR A 65 2.16 1.70 -11.00
CA TYR A 65 2.30 0.78 -9.87
C TYR A 65 3.77 0.66 -9.48
N PHE A 66 4.05 0.85 -8.19
CA PHE A 66 5.38 0.71 -7.61
C PHE A 66 5.59 -0.65 -6.92
N GLY A 67 4.52 -1.44 -6.77
CA GLY A 67 4.53 -2.67 -5.99
C GLY A 67 3.70 -2.55 -4.71
N PHE A 68 3.97 -3.43 -3.75
CA PHE A 68 3.16 -3.56 -2.55
C PHE A 68 4.00 -3.87 -1.32
N ILE A 69 3.55 -3.38 -0.16
CA ILE A 69 4.13 -3.70 1.14
C ILE A 69 3.20 -4.67 1.84
N THR A 70 3.69 -5.85 2.22
CA THR A 70 2.95 -6.77 3.08
C THR A 70 3.35 -6.58 4.52
N PHE A 71 2.36 -6.71 5.40
CA PHE A 71 2.53 -6.65 6.83
C PHE A 71 1.82 -7.84 7.48
N GLU A 72 2.58 -8.73 8.11
CA GLU A 72 2.07 -9.96 8.69
C GLU A 72 1.98 -9.88 10.22
N LEU A 73 0.79 -10.14 10.77
CA LEU A 73 0.57 -10.30 12.21
C LEU A 73 0.63 -11.79 12.62
N PRO A 74 1.29 -12.12 13.75
CA PRO A 74 1.84 -11.24 14.78
C PRO A 74 3.30 -10.77 14.56
N GLY A 75 3.92 -11.13 13.42
CA GLY A 75 5.36 -10.98 13.17
C GLY A 75 5.90 -9.54 13.06
N LYS A 76 5.01 -8.54 12.93
CA LYS A 76 5.37 -7.13 12.68
C LYS A 76 6.40 -6.94 11.56
N LEU A 77 6.44 -7.85 10.59
CA LEU A 77 7.38 -7.80 9.49
C LEU A 77 6.76 -6.96 8.36
N PHE A 78 7.43 -5.88 7.97
CA PHE A 78 7.10 -5.14 6.75
C PHE A 78 7.99 -5.67 5.64
N THR A 79 7.38 -6.18 4.57
CA THR A 79 8.09 -6.66 3.39
C THR A 79 7.65 -5.83 2.19
N TYR A 80 8.56 -5.09 1.57
CA TYR A 80 8.30 -4.42 0.31
C TYR A 80 8.63 -5.34 -0.86
N THR A 81 7.68 -5.51 -1.76
CA THR A 81 7.84 -6.23 -3.02
C THR A 81 7.65 -5.26 -4.17
N ALA A 82 8.73 -4.99 -4.90
CA ALA A 82 8.69 -4.22 -6.15
C ALA A 82 8.11 -5.12 -7.26
N ASP A 83 6.80 -5.02 -7.47
CA ASP A 83 6.04 -5.75 -8.50
C ASP A 83 5.57 -4.81 -9.63
N GLY A 84 6.10 -3.59 -9.66
CA GLY A 84 5.78 -2.54 -10.61
C GLY A 84 6.78 -2.41 -11.76
N GLN A 85 6.44 -1.55 -12.73
CA GLN A 85 7.42 -1.06 -13.72
C GLN A 85 8.44 -0.09 -13.10
N ARG A 86 8.09 0.48 -11.95
CA ARG A 86 8.93 1.36 -11.13
C ARG A 86 9.07 0.74 -9.75
N GLU A 87 10.19 1.01 -9.11
CA GLU A 87 10.46 0.62 -7.72
C GLU A 87 10.71 1.88 -6.89
N LEU A 88 10.34 1.81 -5.62
CA LEU A 88 10.69 2.82 -4.63
C LEU A 88 12.10 2.56 -4.12
N ASN A 89 12.85 3.63 -3.90
CA ASN A 89 14.16 3.55 -3.28
C ASN A 89 14.04 3.21 -1.79
N HIS A 90 15.16 2.83 -1.17
CA HIS A 90 15.17 2.44 0.24
C HIS A 90 14.61 3.52 1.19
N ASP A 91 15.00 4.78 1.00
CA ASP A 91 14.49 5.94 1.76
C ASP A 91 12.96 6.07 1.61
N GLU A 92 12.47 6.00 0.38
CA GLU A 92 11.03 6.14 0.08
C GLU A 92 10.22 5.00 0.70
N VAL A 93 10.73 3.76 0.62
CA VAL A 93 10.10 2.60 1.27
C VAL A 93 10.04 2.80 2.78
N GLN A 94 11.11 3.29 3.39
CA GLN A 94 11.16 3.53 4.83
C GLN A 94 10.12 4.58 5.23
N GLU A 95 10.05 5.69 4.51
CA GLU A 95 9.09 6.77 4.75
C GLU A 95 7.64 6.26 4.65
N VAL A 96 7.32 5.46 3.62
CA VAL A 96 6.01 4.80 3.49
C VAL A 96 5.72 3.89 4.69
N ILE A 97 6.67 3.07 5.13
CA ILE A 97 6.49 2.17 6.28
C ILE A 97 6.25 2.97 7.57
N GLU A 98 6.97 4.08 7.77
CA GLU A 98 6.78 4.96 8.92
C GLU A 98 5.39 5.60 8.91
N HIS A 99 4.95 6.12 7.77
CA HIS A 99 3.59 6.64 7.59
C HIS A 99 2.51 5.58 7.89
N LEU A 100 2.64 4.39 7.31
CA LEU A 100 1.71 3.28 7.53
C LEU A 100 1.69 2.82 8.99
N SER A 101 2.86 2.75 9.62
CA SER A 101 3.00 2.40 11.04
C SER A 101 2.31 3.42 11.93
N ASN A 102 2.53 4.72 11.68
CA ASN A 102 1.93 5.80 12.45
C ASN A 102 0.39 5.80 12.32
N ILE A 103 -0.14 5.67 11.09
CA ILE A 103 -1.59 5.62 10.84
C ILE A 103 -2.20 4.38 11.50
N ARG A 104 -1.48 3.26 11.54
CA ARG A 104 -2.00 2.02 12.13
C ARG A 104 -1.94 2.01 13.66
N ASP A 105 -0.92 2.63 14.24
CA ASP A 105 -0.84 2.84 15.70
C ASP A 105 -1.92 3.83 16.17
N ASN A 106 -2.25 4.82 15.31
CA ASN A 106 -3.26 5.83 15.54
C ASN A 106 -4.44 5.71 14.56
N PRO A 107 -5.41 4.79 14.79
CA PRO A 107 -6.54 4.60 13.89
C PRO A 107 -7.42 5.85 13.70
N ALA A 108 -7.31 6.86 14.56
CA ALA A 108 -7.98 8.16 14.40
C ALA A 108 -7.45 8.97 13.19
N LEU A 109 -6.22 8.71 12.75
CA LEU A 109 -5.62 9.31 11.54
C LEU A 109 -6.20 8.71 10.25
N TRP A 110 -6.95 7.61 10.36
CA TRP A 110 -7.65 6.98 9.25
C TRP A 110 -8.97 7.69 8.90
N ASN A 111 -8.93 9.01 8.72
CA ASN A 111 -10.12 9.84 8.45
C ASN A 111 -10.32 10.12 6.96
#